data_AF-A0A820S2V8-F1
#
_entry.id   AF-A0A820S2V8-F1
#
_cell.length_a   1.000
_cell.length_b   1.000
_cell.length_c   1.000
_cell.angle_alpha   90.00
_cell.angle_beta   90.00
_cell.angle_gamma   90.00
#
_symmetry.space_group_name_H-M   'P 1'
#
loop_
_entity.id
_entity.type
_entity.pdbx_description
1 polymer ?
#
loop_
_entity_poly.entity_id
_entity_poly.type
_entity_poly.pdbx_seq_one_letter_code
_entity_poly.pdbx_strand_id
1 'polypeptide(L)'
;VMTNISRTIPQLTKLIVDIEEHAEARVPYEDAPYVVEVILPCICSYLSCWWSLGPEKVKQTTEPRVTNVTASHMNSVLGSVLKLINNNVDAVEAPWMKRIAVYTQSIIFNSSPNLIEPSFLPVSERIKIKANDLYSQEQSLKNATRLESSEREDIESNLMKGYEILVRDIYAFEPLLIKYVDIHRSHWLKHSDIYAANLYNNIAEVFSVWCRSKYLKREELNFVTTNNIDNTSMLMPSGKNQTPDALLMKSSHDLSGKQKRKKRRADKEKFTSLNVACMKRLLTIGMNTFGGREQELVQLAKHKMIE
;
A
#
# COMPACT_ATOMS: atom_id res chain seq x y z
N VAL A 1 1.70 36.06 -21.61
CA VAL A 1 1.21 34.65 -21.67
C VAL A 1 1.51 33.91 -20.37
N MET A 2 2.78 33.74 -19.97
CA MET A 2 3.17 33.10 -18.70
C MET A 2 2.54 33.72 -17.45
N THR A 3 2.39 35.04 -17.40
CA THR A 3 1.75 35.77 -16.28
C THR A 3 0.24 35.54 -16.17
N ASN A 4 -0.44 35.31 -17.31
CA ASN A 4 -1.87 34.96 -17.31
C ASN A 4 -2.06 33.49 -16.93
N ILE A 5 -1.18 32.61 -17.41
CA ILE A 5 -1.14 31.19 -17.03
C ILE A 5 -0.87 31.04 -15.52
N SER A 6 0.07 31.82 -14.96
CA SER A 6 0.38 31.82 -13.53
C SER A 6 -0.79 32.26 -12.63
N ARG A 7 -1.79 32.98 -13.16
CA ARG A 7 -2.99 33.37 -12.41
C ARG A 7 -4.06 32.28 -12.39
N THR A 8 -3.99 31.33 -13.32
CA THR A 8 -4.99 30.26 -13.47
C THR A 8 -4.48 28.93 -12.93
N ILE A 9 -3.16 28.70 -12.92
CA ILE A 9 -2.56 27.49 -12.35
C ILE A 9 -2.53 27.60 -10.81
N PRO A 10 -3.14 26.65 -10.08
CA PRO A 10 -3.07 26.63 -8.62
C PRO A 10 -1.63 26.44 -8.13
N GLN A 11 -1.30 27.10 -7.01
CA GLN A 11 0.01 26.97 -6.37
C GLN A 11 0.18 25.58 -5.75
N LEU A 12 1.37 24.99 -5.87
CA LEU A 12 1.68 23.67 -5.30
C LEU A 12 1.32 23.59 -3.81
N THR A 13 1.72 24.59 -3.03
CA THR A 13 1.44 24.65 -1.58
C THR A 13 -0.05 24.61 -1.31
N LYS A 14 -0.86 25.32 -2.10
CA LYS A 14 -2.31 25.29 -1.96
C LYS A 14 -2.87 23.89 -2.24
N LEU A 15 -2.42 23.23 -3.32
CA LEU A 15 -2.88 21.88 -3.64
C LEU A 15 -2.52 20.84 -2.58
N ILE A 16 -1.35 20.98 -1.94
CA ILE A 16 -0.94 20.11 -0.82
C ILE A 16 -1.85 20.35 0.39
N VAL A 17 -2.11 21.63 0.72
CA VAL A 17 -3.04 22.00 1.81
C VAL A 17 -4.45 21.48 1.52
N ASP A 18 -4.95 21.60 0.29
CA ASP A 18 -6.27 21.08 -0.08
C ASP A 18 -6.37 19.55 0.15
N ILE A 19 -5.29 18.79 -0.10
CA ILE A 19 -5.23 17.35 0.21
C ILE A 19 -5.18 17.10 1.72
N GLU A 20 -4.39 17.88 2.47
CA GLU A 20 -4.28 17.78 3.93
C GLU A 20 -5.60 18.08 4.63
N GLU A 21 -6.26 19.17 4.26
CA GLU A 21 -7.57 19.57 4.80
C GLU A 21 -8.64 18.52 4.48
N HIS A 22 -8.65 17.98 3.26
CA HIS A 22 -9.57 16.90 2.89
C HIS A 22 -9.33 15.64 3.74
N ALA A 23 -8.07 15.29 4.00
CA ALA A 23 -7.70 14.16 4.87
C ALA A 23 -8.06 14.40 6.35
N GLU A 24 -8.02 15.65 6.82
CA GLU A 24 -8.37 16.03 8.19
C GLU A 24 -9.88 16.06 8.41
N ALA A 25 -10.60 16.67 7.48
CA ALA A 25 -12.01 16.99 7.63
C ALA A 25 -12.94 15.77 7.57
N ARG A 26 -12.41 14.58 7.20
CA ARG A 26 -13.17 13.33 7.02
C ARG A 26 -14.42 13.51 6.17
N VAL A 27 -14.33 14.41 5.20
CA VAL A 27 -15.43 14.74 4.30
C VAL A 27 -15.73 13.50 3.44
N PRO A 28 -17.01 13.17 3.19
CA PRO A 28 -17.37 12.14 2.25
C PRO A 28 -16.64 12.32 0.91
N TYR A 29 -16.15 11.21 0.35
CA TYR A 29 -15.49 11.23 -0.96
C TYR A 29 -16.36 11.89 -2.05
N GLU A 30 -17.68 11.72 -1.96
CA GLU A 30 -18.67 12.25 -2.91
C GLU A 30 -18.65 13.79 -3.01
N ASP A 31 -18.25 14.49 -1.96
CA ASP A 31 -18.25 15.95 -1.92
C ASP A 31 -17.06 16.54 -2.70
N ALA A 32 -15.95 15.80 -2.80
CA ALA A 32 -14.73 16.27 -3.47
C ALA A 32 -13.93 15.15 -4.16
N PRO A 33 -14.53 14.40 -5.11
CA PRO A 33 -13.87 13.26 -5.75
C PRO A 33 -12.62 13.67 -6.55
N TYR A 34 -12.62 14.90 -7.08
CA TYR A 34 -11.51 15.47 -7.84
C TYR A 34 -10.22 15.61 -7.02
N VAL A 35 -10.31 15.71 -5.68
CA VAL A 35 -9.12 15.80 -4.81
C VAL A 35 -8.34 14.50 -4.86
N VAL A 36 -9.02 13.36 -4.73
CA VAL A 36 -8.41 12.03 -4.69
C VAL A 36 -8.13 11.47 -6.10
N GLU A 37 -8.99 11.75 -7.07
CA GLU A 37 -8.86 11.16 -8.41
C GLU A 37 -8.02 12.00 -9.38
N VAL A 38 -7.92 13.31 -9.18
CA VAL A 38 -7.22 14.22 -10.11
C VAL A 38 -6.04 14.91 -9.44
N ILE A 39 -6.28 15.64 -8.34
CA ILE A 39 -5.23 16.45 -7.70
C ILE A 39 -4.15 15.55 -7.12
N LEU A 40 -4.53 14.54 -6.34
CA LEU A 40 -3.58 13.66 -5.66
C LEU A 40 -2.64 12.90 -6.61
N PRO A 41 -3.12 12.21 -7.68
CA PRO A 41 -2.22 11.57 -8.64
C PRO A 41 -1.30 12.56 -9.35
N CYS A 42 -1.81 13.76 -9.69
CA CYS A 42 -1.02 14.83 -10.30
C CYS A 42 0.11 15.28 -9.36
N ILE A 43 -0.20 15.52 -8.07
CA ILE A 43 0.77 15.92 -7.06
C ILE A 43 1.80 14.82 -6.80
N CYS A 44 1.42 13.55 -6.71
CA CYS A 44 2.38 12.45 -6.56
C CYS A 44 3.37 12.39 -7.75
N SER A 45 2.86 12.53 -8.98
CA SER A 45 3.72 12.57 -10.18
C SER A 45 4.61 13.80 -10.22
N TYR A 46 4.09 14.96 -9.80
CA TYR A 46 4.83 16.21 -9.80
C TYR A 46 5.95 16.20 -8.76
N LEU A 47 5.65 15.83 -7.51
CA LEU A 47 6.61 15.80 -6.42
C LEU A 47 7.75 14.82 -6.67
N SER A 48 7.45 13.63 -7.18
CA SER A 48 8.47 12.62 -7.50
C SER A 48 9.45 13.10 -8.58
N CYS A 49 8.95 13.78 -9.62
CA CYS A 49 9.80 14.34 -10.67
C CYS A 49 10.61 15.56 -10.18
N TRP A 50 9.94 16.53 -9.54
CA TRP A 50 10.54 17.82 -9.23
C TRP A 50 11.47 17.78 -8.01
N TRP A 51 11.28 16.83 -7.09
CA TRP A 51 12.25 16.63 -6.02
C TRP A 51 13.65 16.34 -6.56
N SER A 52 13.78 15.67 -7.71
CA SER A 52 15.09 15.36 -8.30
C SER A 52 15.89 16.59 -8.74
N LEU A 53 15.19 17.70 -9.02
CA LEU A 53 15.73 19.00 -9.38
C LEU A 53 15.72 19.98 -8.20
N GLY A 54 15.31 19.50 -7.02
CA GLY A 54 15.14 20.30 -5.82
C GLY A 54 16.45 20.60 -5.08
N PRO A 55 16.37 21.46 -4.05
CA PRO A 55 17.53 21.94 -3.31
C PRO A 55 18.30 20.84 -2.56
N GLU A 56 17.65 19.70 -2.26
CA GLU A 56 18.28 18.57 -1.56
C GLU A 56 19.21 17.75 -2.46
N LYS A 57 18.94 17.69 -3.77
CA LYS A 57 19.80 17.00 -4.75
C LYS A 57 20.77 17.94 -5.46
N VAL A 58 20.32 19.14 -5.83
CA VAL A 58 21.12 20.11 -6.58
C VAL A 58 21.78 21.09 -5.61
N LYS A 59 22.99 20.77 -5.17
CA LYS A 59 23.79 21.64 -4.32
C LYS A 59 24.42 22.75 -5.17
N GLN A 60 23.74 23.90 -5.23
CA GLN A 60 24.26 25.17 -5.74
C GLN A 60 24.92 25.08 -7.13
N THR A 61 24.11 25.06 -8.17
CA THR A 61 24.54 25.56 -9.49
C THR A 61 24.33 27.08 -9.55
N THR A 62 25.15 27.77 -10.33
CA THR A 62 25.00 29.20 -10.69
C THR A 62 23.71 29.49 -11.47
N GLU A 63 22.97 28.46 -11.85
CA GLU A 63 21.68 28.55 -12.53
C GLU A 63 20.52 28.78 -11.56
N PRO A 64 19.48 29.53 -11.98
CA PRO A 64 18.31 29.78 -11.17
C PRO A 64 17.60 28.46 -10.82
N ARG A 65 17.29 28.28 -9.53
CA ARG A 65 16.58 27.10 -9.02
C ARG A 65 15.21 26.97 -9.69
N VAL A 66 14.96 25.82 -10.29
CA VAL A 66 13.71 25.52 -11.02
C VAL A 66 12.58 25.10 -10.06
N THR A 67 12.90 24.60 -8.87
CA THR A 67 11.91 24.08 -7.91
C THR A 67 12.38 24.16 -6.46
N ASN A 68 11.42 24.34 -5.54
CA ASN A 68 11.61 24.33 -4.09
C ASN A 68 11.04 23.06 -3.42
N VAL A 69 10.72 22.02 -4.20
CA VAL A 69 10.22 20.75 -3.67
C VAL A 69 11.29 20.05 -2.83
N THR A 70 10.89 19.58 -1.65
CA THR A 70 11.74 18.92 -0.65
C THR A 70 11.13 17.59 -0.22
N ALA A 71 11.90 16.75 0.47
CA ALA A 71 11.37 15.52 1.05
C ALA A 71 10.22 15.81 2.03
N SER A 72 10.22 16.96 2.71
CA SER A 72 9.13 17.38 3.61
C SER A 72 7.76 17.40 2.91
N HIS A 73 7.68 18.01 1.71
CA HIS A 73 6.44 18.05 0.92
C HIS A 73 5.95 16.64 0.52
N MET A 74 6.88 15.75 0.18
CA MET A 74 6.54 14.35 -0.15
C MET A 74 6.02 13.59 1.07
N ASN A 75 6.61 13.84 2.24
CA ASN A 75 6.19 13.22 3.49
C ASN A 75 4.83 13.71 3.97
N SER A 76 4.52 15.01 3.83
CA SER A 76 3.19 15.51 4.24
C SER A 76 2.09 14.93 3.35
N VAL A 77 2.27 14.92 2.02
CA VAL A 77 1.33 14.27 1.10
C VAL A 77 1.19 12.77 1.38
N LEU A 78 2.30 12.05 1.64
CA LEU A 78 2.24 10.62 1.99
C LEU A 78 1.46 10.40 3.31
N GLY A 79 1.68 11.25 4.32
CA GLY A 79 0.93 11.23 5.57
C GLY A 79 -0.56 11.44 5.35
N SER A 80 -0.95 12.43 4.53
CA SER A 80 -2.34 12.69 4.16
C SER A 80 -2.97 11.52 3.41
N VAL A 81 -2.24 10.87 2.50
CA VAL A 81 -2.73 9.66 1.82
C VAL A 81 -2.99 8.53 2.80
N LEU A 82 -2.05 8.25 3.70
CA LEU A 82 -2.23 7.21 4.71
C LEU A 82 -3.39 7.54 5.66
N LYS A 83 -3.59 8.82 5.97
CA LYS A 83 -4.74 9.29 6.75
C LYS A 83 -6.07 9.11 5.99
N LEU A 84 -6.12 9.39 4.69
CA LEU A 84 -7.28 9.12 3.84
C LEU A 84 -7.61 7.63 3.80
N ILE A 85 -6.60 6.78 3.57
CA ILE A 85 -6.76 5.32 3.63
C ILE A 85 -7.28 4.93 5.01
N ASN A 86 -6.67 5.45 6.08
CA ASN A 86 -7.05 5.15 7.45
C ASN A 86 -8.51 5.51 7.69
N ASN A 87 -8.98 6.69 7.29
CA ASN A 87 -10.36 7.15 7.52
C ASN A 87 -11.37 6.25 6.80
N ASN A 88 -11.01 5.72 5.64
CA ASN A 88 -11.91 4.94 4.77
C ASN A 88 -11.75 3.42 4.87
N VAL A 89 -10.94 2.91 5.82
CA VAL A 89 -10.98 1.48 6.16
C VAL A 89 -12.40 1.11 6.57
N ASP A 90 -12.90 -0.01 6.03
CA ASP A 90 -14.27 -0.51 6.17
C ASP A 90 -15.38 0.35 5.53
N ALA A 91 -15.02 1.38 4.74
CA ALA A 91 -16.02 2.14 3.99
C ALA A 91 -16.57 1.31 2.83
N VAL A 92 -17.90 1.27 2.64
CA VAL A 92 -18.51 0.54 1.52
C VAL A 92 -18.15 1.23 0.19
N GLU A 93 -18.34 2.54 0.10
CA GLU A 93 -18.15 3.33 -1.12
C GLU A 93 -16.79 4.04 -1.15
N ALA A 94 -15.75 3.32 -1.57
CA ALA A 94 -14.42 3.89 -1.78
C ALA A 94 -13.68 3.25 -2.97
N PRO A 95 -14.20 3.37 -4.20
CA PRO A 95 -13.60 2.74 -5.39
C PRO A 95 -12.16 3.23 -5.66
N TRP A 96 -11.84 4.47 -5.29
CA TRP A 96 -10.53 5.08 -5.44
C TRP A 96 -9.42 4.34 -4.67
N MET A 97 -9.75 3.64 -3.58
CA MET A 97 -8.78 2.88 -2.77
C MET A 97 -8.11 1.75 -3.56
N LYS A 98 -8.77 1.23 -4.61
CA LYS A 98 -8.18 0.22 -5.50
C LYS A 98 -6.95 0.73 -6.26
N ARG A 99 -6.84 2.06 -6.45
CA ARG A 99 -5.81 2.69 -7.27
C ARG A 99 -4.84 3.56 -6.48
N ILE A 100 -5.15 3.89 -5.22
CA ILE A 100 -4.36 4.86 -4.45
C ILE A 100 -2.88 4.52 -4.34
N ALA A 101 -2.59 3.26 -4.07
CA ALA A 101 -1.22 2.79 -3.97
C ALA A 101 -0.42 3.02 -5.26
N VAL A 102 -1.04 2.91 -6.45
CA VAL A 102 -0.35 2.98 -7.74
C VAL A 102 0.35 4.32 -7.93
N TYR A 103 -0.32 5.43 -7.63
CA TYR A 103 0.27 6.76 -7.80
C TYR A 103 1.11 7.18 -6.58
N THR A 104 0.71 6.84 -5.36
CA THR A 104 1.44 7.23 -4.13
C THR A 104 2.79 6.54 -4.00
N GLN A 105 2.97 5.36 -4.61
CA GLN A 105 4.25 4.66 -4.65
C GLN A 105 5.41 5.50 -5.22
N SER A 106 5.14 6.52 -6.03
CA SER A 106 6.15 7.39 -6.64
C SER A 106 6.84 8.33 -5.62
N ILE A 107 6.19 8.63 -4.50
CA ILE A 107 6.71 9.57 -3.48
C ILE A 107 7.27 8.88 -2.23
N ILE A 108 7.07 7.56 -2.09
CA ILE A 108 7.44 6.84 -0.86
C ILE A 108 8.94 6.71 -0.62
N PHE A 109 9.78 6.85 -1.65
CA PHE A 109 11.22 6.56 -1.56
C PHE A 109 12.00 7.53 -0.67
N ASN A 110 11.45 8.72 -0.38
CA ASN A 110 12.00 9.70 0.57
C ASN A 110 11.20 9.75 1.88
N SER A 111 10.47 8.68 2.19
CA SER A 111 9.66 8.62 3.41
C SER A 111 10.53 8.65 4.67
N SER A 112 10.05 9.37 5.67
CA SER A 112 10.67 9.50 6.99
C SER A 112 10.31 8.29 7.87
N PRO A 113 11.23 7.80 8.72
CA PRO A 113 10.91 6.79 9.73
C PRO A 113 9.82 7.28 10.71
N ASN A 114 9.68 8.60 10.89
CA ASN A 114 8.69 9.18 11.81
C ASN A 114 7.24 9.06 11.31
N LEU A 115 6.99 8.59 10.08
CA LEU A 115 5.63 8.33 9.58
C LEU A 115 5.00 7.06 10.17
N ILE A 116 5.79 6.22 10.84
CA ILE A 116 5.30 4.93 11.32
C ILE A 116 4.17 5.08 12.34
N GLU A 117 4.40 5.85 13.40
CA GLU A 117 3.45 6.07 14.49
C GLU A 117 2.20 6.85 14.05
N PRO A 118 2.31 8.04 13.41
CA PRO A 118 1.13 8.85 13.10
C PRO A 118 0.36 8.38 11.85
N SER A 119 0.95 7.54 10.98
CA SER A 119 0.37 7.26 9.67
C SER A 119 0.25 5.78 9.33
N PHE A 120 1.32 4.98 9.43
CA PHE A 120 1.26 3.55 9.06
C PHE A 120 0.58 2.69 10.13
N LEU A 121 0.88 2.94 11.40
CA LEU A 121 0.40 2.13 12.51
C LEU A 121 -1.14 2.18 12.64
N PRO A 122 -1.82 3.34 12.61
CA PRO A 122 -3.28 3.41 12.73
C PRO A 122 -4.00 2.63 11.62
N VAL A 123 -3.51 2.71 10.38
CA VAL A 123 -4.08 1.96 9.25
C VAL A 123 -3.96 0.46 9.50
N SER A 124 -2.78 0.00 9.92
CA SER A 124 -2.53 -1.42 10.20
C SER A 124 -3.40 -1.95 11.34
N GLU A 125 -3.65 -1.14 12.38
CA GLU A 125 -4.52 -1.50 13.49
C GLU A 125 -5.97 -1.64 13.06
N ARG A 126 -6.49 -0.70 12.26
CA ARG A 126 -7.86 -0.79 11.74
C ARG A 126 -8.08 -2.02 10.86
N ILE A 127 -7.15 -2.30 9.93
CA ILE A 127 -7.22 -3.48 9.06
C ILE A 127 -7.18 -4.77 9.89
N LYS A 128 -6.31 -4.82 10.91
CA LYS A 128 -6.20 -5.96 11.83
C LYS A 128 -7.50 -6.22 12.59
N ILE A 129 -8.08 -5.19 13.20
CA ILE A 129 -9.35 -5.29 13.93
C ILE A 129 -10.43 -5.86 13.01
N LYS A 130 -10.58 -5.28 11.81
CA LYS A 130 -11.58 -5.75 10.83
C LYS A 130 -11.34 -7.20 10.39
N ALA A 131 -10.09 -7.59 10.15
CA ALA A 131 -9.74 -8.95 9.79
C ALA A 131 -10.11 -9.97 10.88
N ASN A 132 -9.83 -9.65 12.15
CA ASN A 132 -10.19 -10.49 13.28
C ASN A 132 -11.71 -10.58 13.47
N ASP A 133 -12.44 -9.47 13.32
CA ASP A 133 -13.89 -9.43 13.44
C ASP A 133 -14.57 -10.31 12.39
N LEU A 134 -14.17 -10.17 11.12
CA LEU A 134 -14.71 -11.01 10.03
C LEU A 134 -14.37 -12.48 10.24
N TYR A 135 -13.15 -12.79 10.68
CA TYR A 135 -12.77 -14.17 10.97
C TYR A 135 -13.56 -14.77 12.15
N SER A 136 -13.87 -13.98 13.17
CA SER A 136 -14.73 -14.40 14.28
C SER A 136 -16.15 -14.72 13.81
N GLN A 137 -16.70 -13.90 12.91
CA GLN A 137 -17.99 -14.15 12.27
C GLN A 137 -17.95 -15.42 11.40
N GLU A 138 -16.88 -15.63 10.62
CA GLU A 138 -16.65 -16.86 9.85
C GLU A 138 -16.68 -18.10 10.76
N GLN A 139 -15.97 -18.09 11.89
CA GLN A 139 -15.95 -19.22 12.82
C GLN A 139 -17.32 -19.45 13.47
N SER A 140 -18.04 -18.37 13.80
CA SER A 140 -19.37 -18.45 14.37
C SER A 140 -20.36 -19.09 13.38
N LEU A 141 -20.35 -18.66 12.12
CA LEU A 141 -21.17 -19.24 11.05
C LEU A 141 -20.83 -20.71 10.81
N LYS A 142 -19.54 -21.07 10.84
CA LYS A 142 -19.09 -22.45 10.66
C LYS A 142 -19.61 -23.38 11.78
N ASN A 143 -19.64 -22.89 13.01
CA ASN A 143 -20.08 -23.66 14.18
C ASN A 143 -21.60 -23.64 14.38
N ALA A 144 -22.31 -22.76 13.69
CA ALA A 144 -23.77 -22.67 13.77
C ALA A 144 -24.43 -23.83 13.03
N THR A 145 -24.84 -24.86 13.78
CA THR A 145 -25.50 -26.07 13.26
C THR A 145 -27.02 -25.98 13.19
N ARG A 146 -27.61 -24.93 13.78
CA ARG A 146 -29.07 -24.77 13.96
C ARG A 146 -29.67 -23.58 13.20
N LEU A 147 -28.89 -22.90 12.36
CA LEU A 147 -29.40 -21.80 11.51
C LEU A 147 -30.25 -22.37 10.38
N GLU A 148 -31.34 -21.67 10.04
CA GLU A 148 -32.09 -21.95 8.83
C GLU A 148 -31.22 -21.71 7.59
N SER A 149 -31.50 -22.42 6.49
CA SER A 149 -30.67 -22.32 5.28
C SER A 149 -30.64 -20.89 4.72
N SER A 150 -31.78 -20.19 4.73
CA SER A 150 -31.88 -18.81 4.25
C SER A 150 -31.05 -17.86 5.11
N GLU A 151 -31.16 -17.93 6.43
CA GLU A 151 -30.38 -17.08 7.35
C GLU A 151 -28.89 -17.31 7.19
N ARG A 152 -28.48 -18.57 6.98
CA ARG A 152 -27.09 -18.92 6.74
C ARG A 152 -26.54 -18.27 5.46
N GLU A 153 -27.32 -18.31 4.38
CA GLU A 153 -26.95 -17.70 3.09
C GLU A 153 -26.83 -16.17 3.20
N ASP A 154 -27.73 -15.51 3.94
CA ASP A 154 -27.67 -14.06 4.15
C ASP A 154 -26.42 -13.64 4.95
N ILE A 155 -26.09 -14.38 6.01
CA ILE A 155 -24.88 -14.13 6.81
C ILE A 155 -23.64 -14.38 5.96
N GLU A 156 -23.60 -15.47 5.19
CA GLU A 156 -22.48 -15.77 4.29
C GLU A 156 -22.30 -14.66 3.24
N SER A 157 -23.39 -14.17 2.64
CA SER A 157 -23.37 -13.06 1.68
C SER A 157 -22.79 -11.77 2.29
N ASN A 158 -23.20 -11.42 3.51
CA ASN A 158 -22.66 -10.26 4.23
C ASN A 158 -21.18 -10.43 4.58
N LEU A 159 -20.77 -11.65 4.98
CA LEU A 159 -19.37 -11.97 5.27
C LEU A 159 -18.50 -11.82 4.02
N MET A 160 -18.99 -12.26 2.86
CA MET A 160 -18.29 -12.12 1.57
C MET A 160 -18.08 -10.66 1.18
N LYS A 161 -19.12 -9.81 1.33
CA LYS A 161 -18.98 -8.35 1.12
C LYS A 161 -17.98 -7.73 2.07
N GLY A 162 -17.97 -8.14 3.33
CA GLY A 162 -16.99 -7.71 4.33
C GLY A 162 -15.55 -8.07 3.92
N TYR A 163 -15.34 -9.30 3.43
CA TYR A 163 -14.03 -9.71 2.93
C TYR A 163 -13.60 -8.98 1.66
N GLU A 164 -14.53 -8.66 0.75
CA GLU A 164 -14.22 -7.84 -0.43
C GLU A 164 -13.67 -6.47 -0.03
N ILE A 165 -14.33 -5.79 0.92
CA ILE A 165 -13.89 -4.50 1.46
C ILE A 165 -12.53 -4.64 2.16
N LEU A 166 -12.35 -5.67 3.00
CA LEU A 166 -11.08 -5.91 3.68
C LEU A 166 -9.92 -6.10 2.69
N VAL A 167 -10.13 -6.89 1.63
CA VAL A 167 -9.10 -7.11 0.60
C VAL A 167 -8.75 -5.81 -0.11
N ARG A 168 -9.75 -4.98 -0.46
CA ARG A 168 -9.51 -3.65 -1.02
C ARG A 168 -8.63 -2.81 -0.10
N ASP A 169 -8.93 -2.78 1.19
CA ASP A 169 -8.19 -1.98 2.17
C ASP A 169 -6.75 -2.48 2.36
N ILE A 170 -6.56 -3.81 2.38
CA ILE A 170 -5.23 -4.45 2.35
C ILE A 170 -4.46 -4.02 1.10
N TYR A 171 -5.08 -4.05 -0.08
CA TYR A 171 -4.42 -3.69 -1.34
C TYR A 171 -4.20 -2.17 -1.52
N ALA A 172 -4.93 -1.33 -0.80
CA ALA A 172 -4.65 0.10 -0.72
C ALA A 172 -3.41 0.40 0.15
N PHE A 173 -3.21 -0.39 1.20
CA PHE A 173 -2.18 -0.15 2.22
C PHE A 173 -0.88 -0.93 2.01
N GLU A 174 -0.94 -2.25 1.83
CA GLU A 174 0.22 -3.12 1.80
C GLU A 174 1.27 -2.78 0.74
N PRO A 175 0.93 -2.35 -0.49
CA PRO A 175 1.95 -1.96 -1.45
C PRO A 175 2.79 -0.75 -1.00
N LEU A 176 2.18 0.17 -0.24
CA LEU A 176 2.90 1.30 0.37
C LEU A 176 3.77 0.81 1.52
N LEU A 177 3.18 0.02 2.42
CA LEU A 177 3.90 -0.56 3.56
C LEU A 177 5.12 -1.38 3.13
N ILE A 178 4.97 -2.22 2.11
CA ILE A 178 6.05 -3.02 1.54
C ILE A 178 7.26 -2.15 1.15
N LYS A 179 7.03 -1.06 0.41
CA LYS A 179 8.11 -0.16 -0.02
C LYS A 179 8.69 0.62 1.14
N TYR A 180 7.86 1.06 2.08
CA TYR A 180 8.30 1.74 3.30
C TYR A 180 9.26 0.86 4.11
N VAL A 181 8.88 -0.40 4.34
CA VAL A 181 9.70 -1.38 5.05
C VAL A 181 11.02 -1.61 4.33
N ASP A 182 11.02 -1.77 3.01
CA ASP A 182 12.25 -1.99 2.24
C ASP A 182 13.26 -0.83 2.38
N ILE A 183 12.77 0.41 2.52
CA ILE A 183 13.61 1.62 2.73
C ILE A 183 14.25 1.60 4.11
N HIS A 184 13.46 1.34 5.16
CA HIS A 184 13.89 1.49 6.55
C HIS A 184 14.48 0.23 7.17
N ARG A 185 14.36 -0.92 6.49
CA ARG A 185 14.83 -2.25 6.97
C ARG A 185 16.24 -2.23 7.53
N SER A 186 17.20 -1.62 6.83
CA SER A 186 18.59 -1.60 7.27
C SER A 186 18.81 -0.82 8.57
N HIS A 187 17.98 0.19 8.82
CA HIS A 187 17.99 0.97 10.05
C HIS A 187 17.37 0.17 11.20
N TRP A 188 16.18 -0.39 11.00
CA TRP A 188 15.48 -1.18 12.03
C TRP A 188 16.19 -2.48 12.40
N LEU A 189 17.00 -3.05 11.51
CA LEU A 189 17.85 -4.19 11.84
C LEU A 189 18.98 -3.83 12.81
N LYS A 190 19.42 -2.56 12.82
CA LYS A 190 20.48 -2.08 13.72
C LYS A 190 19.94 -1.43 14.99
N HIS A 191 18.79 -0.79 14.88
CA HIS A 191 18.14 -0.04 15.94
C HIS A 191 16.72 -0.57 16.12
N SER A 192 16.47 -1.22 17.25
CA SER A 192 15.12 -1.69 17.57
C SER A 192 14.17 -0.50 17.68
N ASP A 193 13.02 -0.60 17.01
CA ASP A 193 11.97 0.40 16.99
C ASP A 193 10.65 -0.27 17.44
N ILE A 194 10.05 0.27 18.51
CA ILE A 194 8.82 -0.30 19.09
C ILE A 194 7.62 -0.17 18.15
N TYR A 195 7.55 0.90 17.37
CA TYR A 195 6.47 1.09 16.40
C TYR A 195 6.63 0.14 15.22
N ALA A 196 7.87 -0.16 14.81
CA ALA A 196 8.15 -1.18 13.80
C ALA A 196 7.77 -2.59 14.29
N ALA A 197 7.99 -2.87 15.58
CA ALA A 197 7.52 -4.11 16.22
C ALA A 197 5.98 -4.21 16.27
N ASN A 198 5.30 -3.13 16.66
CA ASN A 198 3.83 -3.10 16.69
C ASN A 198 3.24 -3.27 15.29
N LEU A 199 3.86 -2.64 14.29
CA LEU A 199 3.49 -2.80 12.88
C LEU A 199 3.67 -4.25 12.41
N TYR A 200 4.78 -4.89 12.78
CA TYR A 200 4.98 -6.32 12.54
C TYR A 200 3.86 -7.17 13.18
N ASN A 201 3.52 -6.92 14.44
CA ASN A 201 2.48 -7.67 15.15
C ASN A 201 1.11 -7.53 14.47
N ASN A 202 0.74 -6.32 14.06
CA ASN A 202 -0.52 -6.08 13.38
C ASN A 202 -0.62 -6.84 12.05
N ILE A 203 0.44 -6.81 11.25
CA ILE A 203 0.49 -7.55 9.98
C ILE A 203 0.55 -9.06 10.20
N ALA A 204 1.23 -9.53 11.25
CA ALA A 204 1.27 -10.95 11.59
C ALA A 204 -0.12 -11.50 11.97
N GLU A 205 -0.94 -10.72 12.68
CA GLU A 205 -2.32 -11.07 12.97
C GLU A 205 -3.18 -11.15 11.69
N VAL A 206 -3.09 -10.14 10.81
CA VAL A 206 -3.79 -10.16 9.50
C VAL A 206 -3.35 -11.36 8.67
N PHE A 207 -2.05 -11.65 8.63
CA PHE A 207 -1.49 -12.80 7.92
C PHE A 207 -1.96 -14.14 8.53
N SER A 208 -2.12 -14.22 9.84
CA SER A 208 -2.67 -15.39 10.54
C SER A 208 -4.12 -15.65 10.13
N VAL A 209 -4.95 -14.60 10.08
CA VAL A 209 -6.32 -14.68 9.55
C VAL A 209 -6.30 -15.14 8.09
N TRP A 210 -5.47 -14.53 7.24
CA TRP A 210 -5.32 -14.92 5.84
C TRP A 210 -4.92 -16.39 5.70
N CYS A 211 -4.02 -16.91 6.53
CA CYS A 211 -3.63 -18.32 6.49
C CYS A 211 -4.79 -19.28 6.78
N ARG A 212 -5.71 -18.90 7.66
CA ARG A 212 -6.77 -19.76 8.20
C ARG A 212 -8.11 -19.63 7.46
N SER A 213 -8.47 -18.41 7.06
CA SER A 213 -9.73 -18.10 6.37
C SER A 213 -9.69 -18.57 4.92
N LYS A 214 -10.70 -19.34 4.50
CA LYS A 214 -10.86 -19.70 3.08
C LYS A 214 -11.49 -18.57 2.28
N TYR A 215 -12.39 -17.82 2.91
CA TYR A 215 -13.06 -16.68 2.28
C TYR A 215 -12.08 -15.57 1.95
N LEU A 216 -11.19 -15.20 2.89
CA LEU A 216 -10.20 -14.15 2.63
C LEU A 216 -9.24 -14.51 1.48
N LYS A 217 -8.76 -15.76 1.41
CA LYS A 217 -7.90 -16.21 0.28
C LYS A 217 -8.64 -16.18 -1.06
N ARG A 218 -9.91 -16.59 -1.06
CA ARG A 218 -10.76 -16.58 -2.25
C ARG A 218 -11.00 -15.15 -2.74
N GLU A 219 -11.38 -14.26 -1.83
CA GLU A 219 -11.63 -12.86 -2.18
C GLU A 219 -10.35 -12.13 -2.59
N GLU A 220 -9.19 -12.46 -2.01
CA GLU A 220 -7.91 -11.94 -2.50
C GLU A 220 -7.67 -12.32 -3.97
N LEU A 221 -7.88 -13.59 -4.32
CA LEU A 221 -7.72 -14.07 -5.68
C LEU A 221 -8.73 -13.41 -6.63
N ASN A 222 -9.98 -13.27 -6.21
CA ASN A 222 -11.01 -12.57 -6.97
C ASN A 222 -10.62 -11.12 -7.24
N PHE A 223 -10.14 -10.42 -6.22
CA PHE A 223 -9.75 -9.01 -6.30
C PHE A 223 -8.57 -8.82 -7.26
N VAL A 224 -7.53 -9.65 -7.16
CA VAL A 224 -6.36 -9.61 -8.05
C VAL A 224 -6.77 -9.86 -9.50
N THR A 225 -7.64 -10.86 -9.72
CA THR A 225 -8.10 -11.22 -11.07
C THR A 225 -8.99 -10.13 -11.66
N THR A 226 -9.95 -9.63 -10.90
CA THR A 226 -10.93 -8.62 -11.37
C THR A 226 -10.26 -7.30 -11.70
N ASN A 227 -9.28 -6.90 -10.89
CA ASN A 227 -8.58 -5.63 -11.07
C ASN A 227 -7.32 -5.75 -11.93
N ASN A 228 -7.03 -6.93 -12.50
CA ASN A 228 -5.82 -7.21 -13.29
C ASN A 228 -4.51 -6.77 -12.60
N ILE A 229 -4.37 -7.09 -11.31
CA ILE A 229 -3.23 -6.65 -10.51
C ILE A 229 -2.04 -7.57 -10.76
N ASP A 230 -0.94 -7.00 -11.23
CA ASP A 230 0.34 -7.70 -11.28
C ASP A 230 1.08 -7.52 -9.95
N ASN A 231 0.86 -8.45 -9.01
CA ASN A 231 1.53 -8.44 -7.72
C ASN A 231 3.06 -8.43 -7.87
N THR A 232 3.63 -9.04 -8.90
CA THR A 232 5.09 -9.06 -9.08
C THR A 232 5.63 -7.65 -9.38
N SER A 233 4.89 -6.85 -10.14
CA SER A 233 5.25 -5.45 -10.44
C SER A 233 5.27 -4.56 -9.18
N MET A 234 4.34 -4.80 -8.24
CA MET A 234 4.27 -4.08 -6.97
C MET A 234 5.41 -4.45 -6.01
N LEU A 235 6.01 -5.62 -6.21
CA LEU A 235 7.05 -6.19 -5.36
C LEU A 235 8.48 -5.90 -5.82
N MET A 236 8.67 -5.39 -7.04
CA MET A 236 9.99 -5.08 -7.55
C MET A 236 10.67 -3.98 -6.71
N PRO A 237 11.94 -4.15 -6.31
CA PRO A 237 12.69 -3.07 -5.68
C PRO A 237 12.70 -1.87 -6.63
N SER A 238 12.28 -0.71 -6.15
CA SER A 238 12.51 0.55 -6.87
C SER A 238 14.02 0.70 -7.02
N GLY A 239 14.56 0.32 -8.19
CA GLY A 239 15.96 0.57 -8.51
C GLY A 239 16.21 2.05 -8.33
N LYS A 240 17.29 2.40 -7.61
CA LYS A 240 17.68 3.78 -7.25
C LYS A 240 17.81 4.75 -8.44
N ASN A 241 17.64 4.27 -9.68
CA ASN A 241 17.80 5.01 -10.93
C ASN A 241 16.62 4.85 -11.92
N GLN A 242 15.38 4.61 -11.48
CA GLN A 242 14.24 4.79 -12.39
C GLN A 242 13.96 6.28 -12.56
N THR A 243 14.63 6.88 -13.54
CA THR A 243 14.30 8.22 -14.04
C THR A 243 12.91 8.19 -14.68
N PRO A 244 12.17 9.32 -14.68
CA PRO A 244 10.84 9.41 -15.28
C PRO A 244 10.80 8.95 -16.76
N ASP A 245 11.90 9.09 -17.50
CA ASP A 245 12.06 8.62 -18.87
C ASP A 245 11.87 7.10 -19.02
N ALA A 246 12.26 6.29 -18.03
CA ALA A 246 12.10 4.84 -18.09
C ALA A 246 10.63 4.38 -17.93
N LEU A 247 9.79 5.23 -17.32
CA LEU A 247 8.36 5.00 -17.16
C LEU A 247 7.58 5.49 -18.38
N LEU A 248 8.01 6.59 -19.02
CA LEU A 248 7.39 7.14 -20.22
C LEU A 248 7.75 6.36 -21.49
N MET A 249 8.99 5.89 -21.63
CA MET A 249 9.47 5.19 -22.83
C MET A 249 8.88 3.78 -23.00
N LYS A 250 8.34 3.17 -21.93
CA LYS A 250 7.61 1.90 -22.03
C LYS A 250 6.25 2.01 -22.70
N SER A 251 5.72 3.23 -22.87
CA SER A 251 4.41 3.46 -23.51
C SER A 251 4.48 3.51 -25.05
N SER A 252 5.68 3.54 -25.64
CA SER A 252 5.84 3.85 -27.07
C SER A 252 7.08 3.19 -27.69
N HIS A 253 7.12 1.86 -27.77
CA HIS A 253 7.74 1.04 -28.84
C HIS A 253 7.96 -0.39 -28.34
N ASP A 254 7.13 -1.35 -28.77
CA ASP A 254 7.55 -2.74 -29.11
C ASP A 254 6.35 -3.61 -29.54
N LEU A 255 5.66 -3.20 -30.61
CA LEU A 255 4.73 -4.08 -31.32
C LEU A 255 5.49 -4.81 -32.43
N SER A 256 5.96 -6.04 -32.16
CA SER A 256 6.06 -7.14 -33.17
C SER A 256 6.91 -8.37 -32.77
N GLY A 257 7.51 -8.47 -31.58
CA GLY A 257 8.43 -9.60 -31.27
C GLY A 257 8.05 -10.59 -30.16
N LYS A 258 7.15 -10.22 -29.22
CA LYS A 258 7.09 -10.87 -27.89
C LYS A 258 5.90 -11.81 -27.62
N GLN A 259 5.01 -12.06 -28.59
CA GLN A 259 3.84 -12.92 -28.34
C GLN A 259 4.17 -14.41 -28.20
N LYS A 260 5.24 -14.92 -28.85
CA LYS A 260 5.59 -16.35 -28.79
C LYS A 260 6.29 -16.80 -27.51
N ARG A 261 6.85 -15.87 -26.72
CA ARG A 261 7.57 -16.18 -25.46
C ARG A 261 6.71 -16.07 -24.20
N LYS A 262 5.60 -15.32 -24.24
CA LYS A 262 4.67 -15.16 -23.09
C LYS A 262 3.85 -16.42 -22.80
N LYS A 263 3.46 -17.19 -23.82
CA LYS A 263 2.55 -18.33 -23.66
C LYS A 263 3.14 -19.53 -22.90
N ARG A 264 4.47 -19.61 -22.76
CA ARG A 264 5.17 -20.72 -22.06
C ARG A 264 5.65 -20.37 -20.64
N ARG A 265 5.52 -19.11 -20.20
CA ARG A 265 5.89 -18.66 -18.83
C ARG A 265 4.69 -18.54 -17.89
N ALA A 266 3.47 -18.49 -18.43
CA ALA A 266 2.25 -18.30 -17.66
C ALA A 266 1.90 -19.47 -16.72
N ASP A 267 2.35 -20.70 -17.02
CA ASP A 267 1.98 -21.90 -16.25
C ASP A 267 2.76 -22.09 -14.92
N LYS A 268 3.67 -21.18 -14.55
CA LYS A 268 4.46 -21.30 -13.30
C LYS A 268 4.63 -20.00 -12.50
N GLU A 269 3.89 -18.94 -12.80
CA GLU A 269 3.80 -17.81 -11.87
C GLU A 269 2.87 -18.18 -10.72
N LYS A 270 3.46 -18.76 -9.67
CA LYS A 270 2.79 -18.95 -8.38
C LYS A 270 2.14 -17.61 -8.00
N PHE A 271 0.83 -17.60 -7.83
CA PHE A 271 0.10 -16.48 -7.23
C PHE A 271 0.89 -15.97 -6.02
N THR A 272 1.43 -14.75 -6.12
CA THR A 272 2.26 -14.17 -5.07
C THR A 272 1.37 -13.19 -4.30
N SER A 273 0.74 -13.68 -3.23
CA SER A 273 -0.11 -12.86 -2.34
C SER A 273 0.69 -11.69 -1.74
N LEU A 274 0.09 -10.50 -1.70
CA LEU A 274 0.69 -9.35 -1.01
C LEU A 274 0.81 -9.60 0.50
N ASN A 275 -0.16 -10.29 1.11
CA ASN A 275 -0.11 -10.69 2.51
C ASN A 275 1.18 -11.48 2.82
N VAL A 276 1.51 -12.46 1.96
CA VAL A 276 2.75 -13.26 2.09
C VAL A 276 3.99 -12.37 1.93
N ALA A 277 3.96 -11.44 0.99
CA ALA A 277 5.10 -10.60 0.68
C ALA A 277 5.36 -9.50 1.73
N CYS A 278 4.30 -8.92 2.27
CA CYS A 278 4.32 -7.95 3.36
C CYS A 278 4.86 -8.64 4.63
N MET A 279 4.29 -9.79 5.00
CA MET A 279 4.73 -10.58 6.15
C MET A 279 6.21 -10.97 6.04
N LYS A 280 6.69 -11.44 4.88
CA LYS A 280 8.10 -11.82 4.68
C LYS A 280 9.08 -10.65 4.89
N ARG A 281 8.71 -9.43 4.51
CA ARG A 281 9.55 -8.24 4.69
C ARG A 281 9.62 -7.81 6.14
N LEU A 282 8.48 -7.82 6.81
CA LEU A 282 8.36 -7.46 8.22
C LEU A 282 8.94 -8.54 9.15
N LEU A 283 8.96 -9.81 8.75
CA LEU A 283 9.52 -10.89 9.56
C LEU A 283 10.95 -10.64 10.02
N THR A 284 11.79 -10.01 9.19
CA THR A 284 13.16 -9.70 9.65
C THR A 284 13.23 -8.62 10.72
N ILE A 285 12.19 -7.80 10.85
CA ILE A 285 12.05 -6.83 11.94
C ILE A 285 11.48 -7.54 13.17
N GLY A 286 10.45 -8.38 12.99
CA GLY A 286 9.90 -9.21 14.08
C GLY A 286 10.92 -10.19 14.68
N MET A 287 11.91 -10.66 13.91
CA MET A 287 13.00 -11.46 14.46
C MET A 287 13.79 -10.74 15.57
N ASN A 288 13.88 -9.41 15.53
CA ASN A 288 14.56 -8.64 16.58
C ASN A 288 13.78 -8.60 17.91
N THR A 289 12.47 -8.87 17.87
CA THR A 289 11.62 -8.91 19.07
C THR A 289 11.45 -10.31 19.65
N PHE A 290 11.83 -11.34 18.88
CA PHE A 290 11.69 -12.74 19.28
C PHE A 290 12.78 -13.19 20.24
N GLY A 291 12.40 -14.00 21.23
CA GLY A 291 13.36 -14.73 22.05
C GLY A 291 14.07 -15.83 21.26
N GLY A 292 15.18 -16.36 21.78
CA GLY A 292 16.00 -17.35 21.07
C GLY A 292 15.22 -18.59 20.60
N ARG A 293 14.30 -19.10 21.42
CA ARG A 293 13.44 -20.24 21.09
C ARG A 293 12.48 -19.96 19.93
N GLU A 294 11.93 -18.75 19.86
CA GLU A 294 11.01 -18.35 18.79
C GLU A 294 11.76 -18.15 17.47
N GLN A 295 12.98 -17.61 17.53
CA GLN A 295 13.85 -17.51 16.36
C GLN A 295 14.21 -18.90 15.79
N GLU A 296 14.51 -19.88 16.64
CA GLU A 296 14.74 -21.27 16.22
C GLU A 296 13.52 -21.88 15.54
N LEU A 297 12.32 -21.70 16.09
CA LEU A 297 11.08 -22.18 15.49
C LEU A 297 10.84 -21.57 14.10
N VAL A 298 11.11 -20.27 13.94
CA VAL A 298 11.01 -19.59 12.63
C VAL A 298 12.03 -20.16 11.63
N GLN A 299 13.26 -20.42 12.06
CA GLN A 299 14.28 -21.03 11.19
C GLN A 299 13.90 -22.45 10.77
N LEU A 300 13.38 -23.27 11.69
CA LEU A 300 12.88 -24.61 11.40
C LEU A 300 11.69 -24.59 10.42
N ALA A 301 10.74 -23.68 10.62
CA ALA A 301 9.62 -23.49 9.70
C ALA A 301 10.09 -23.06 8.31
N LYS A 302 11.06 -22.13 8.24
CA LYS A 302 11.67 -21.71 6.98
C LYS A 302 12.33 -22.88 6.26
N HIS A 303 13.04 -23.76 6.97
CA HIS A 303 13.68 -24.93 6.37
C HIS A 303 12.65 -25.89 5.77
N LYS A 304 11.60 -26.22 6.52
CA LYS A 304 10.49 -27.08 6.07
C LYS A 304 9.69 -26.52 4.87
N MET A 305 9.72 -25.22 4.64
CA MET A 305 9.06 -24.60 3.49
C MET A 305 9.92 -24.54 2.22
N ILE A 306 11.23 -24.78 2.35
CA ILE A 306 12.19 -24.78 1.24
C ILE A 306 12.37 -26.20 0.67
N GLU A 307 12.27 -27.22 1.52
CA GLU A 307 12.17 -28.64 1.14
C GLU A 307 10.82 -28.96 0.45
#